data_AF-A0A497AKI5-F1
#
_entry.id   AF-A0A497AKI5-F1
#
_cell.length_a   1.000
_cell.length_b   1.000
_cell.length_c   1.000
_cell.angle_alpha   90.00
_cell.angle_beta   90.00
_cell.angle_gamma   90.00
#
_symmetry.space_group_name_H-M   'P 1'
#
loop_
_entity.id
_entity.type
_entity.pdbx_description
1 polymer ?
#
loop_
_entity_poly.entity_id
_entity_poly.type
_entity_poly.pdbx_seq_one_letter_code
_entity_poly.pdbx_strand_id
1 'polypeptide(L)'
;MKKKRPRKRKRSRRSRKSAQPRSPASGIQIVTPEGDAFVFTSARYQHDALEDILQILQQTDEFQADDEDGEPEPDGSFHFARFETRSGARSTIIGQRVLAHLIVTATTLKVDTMSRQRLDDCCQLLEQLLGDRIRLVEIEEEGLDDVFSESEPGSEPEEPFIPPPEMIAELEEKMLRHWIDDSIPALGGMTPRESVKTPQGRKQVLELLDYIVGRQKVTPKTPGMFAPDYRKVKKMLGLE
;
A
#
# COMPACT_ATOMS: atom_id res chain seq x y z
N MET A 1 -0.13 8.20 81.08
CA MET A 1 0.87 9.26 80.80
C MET A 1 1.52 9.02 79.43
N LYS A 2 1.59 10.09 78.61
CA LYS A 2 2.56 10.38 77.53
C LYS A 2 2.70 9.43 76.30
N LYS A 3 2.02 9.85 75.22
CA LYS A 3 2.42 9.98 73.80
C LYS A 3 3.72 9.29 73.34
N LYS A 4 3.67 8.58 72.18
CA LYS A 4 4.60 8.77 71.03
C LYS A 4 4.23 7.97 69.75
N ARG A 5 3.81 8.73 68.72
CA ARG A 5 4.09 8.64 67.26
C ARG A 5 4.13 7.26 66.56
N PRO A 6 3.27 7.01 65.54
CA PRO A 6 3.53 5.92 64.60
C PRO A 6 4.59 6.34 63.56
N ARG A 7 5.64 5.52 63.43
CA ARG A 7 6.74 5.67 62.47
C ARG A 7 6.26 5.32 61.05
N LYS A 8 6.50 6.24 60.11
CA LYS A 8 6.46 6.02 58.65
C LYS A 8 7.22 4.74 58.28
N ARG A 9 6.52 3.74 57.72
CA ARG A 9 7.15 2.66 56.95
C ARG A 9 7.06 2.98 55.46
N LYS A 10 8.24 3.25 54.88
CA LYS A 10 8.49 3.51 53.47
C LYS A 10 7.88 2.38 52.62
N ARG A 11 6.96 2.73 51.71
CA ARG A 11 6.59 1.87 50.58
C ARG A 11 7.83 1.72 49.70
N SER A 12 8.44 0.54 49.73
CA SER A 12 9.45 0.10 48.79
C SER A 12 8.86 0.13 47.39
N ARG A 13 9.20 1.16 46.61
CA ARG A 13 8.96 1.22 45.16
C ARG A 13 9.73 0.07 44.53
N ARG A 14 9.02 -1.01 44.16
CA ARG A 14 9.55 -2.07 43.30
C ARG A 14 9.81 -1.40 41.95
N SER A 15 11.08 -1.12 41.66
CA SER A 15 11.52 -0.61 40.37
C SER A 15 11.09 -1.62 39.30
N ARG A 16 10.12 -1.23 38.46
CA ARG A 16 9.91 -1.88 37.16
C ARG A 16 11.23 -1.74 36.43
N LYS A 17 11.92 -2.87 36.23
CA LYS A 17 13.07 -2.96 35.32
C LYS A 17 12.61 -2.36 34.00
N SER A 18 13.25 -1.26 33.63
CA SER A 18 13.18 -0.66 32.31
C SER A 18 13.49 -1.74 31.29
N ALA A 19 12.46 -2.21 30.58
CA ALA A 19 12.66 -2.95 29.35
C ALA A 19 13.34 -1.97 28.39
N GLN A 20 14.63 -2.16 28.16
CA GLN A 20 15.31 -1.48 27.06
C GLN A 20 14.61 -1.88 25.75
N PRO A 21 14.44 -0.95 24.80
CA PRO A 21 13.93 -1.29 23.49
C PRO A 21 14.90 -2.29 22.86
N ARG A 22 14.37 -3.47 22.53
CA ARG A 22 15.08 -4.46 21.73
C ARG A 22 15.42 -3.79 20.40
N SER A 23 16.71 -3.74 20.07
CA SER A 23 17.17 -3.34 18.75
C SER A 23 16.41 -4.16 17.68
N PRO A 24 15.90 -3.54 16.60
CA PRO A 24 15.25 -4.30 15.56
C PRO A 24 16.30 -5.21 14.92
N ALA A 25 16.00 -6.50 14.90
CA ALA A 25 16.70 -7.49 14.11
C ALA A 25 16.74 -7.02 12.66
N SER A 26 17.85 -7.29 11.97
CA SER A 26 18.05 -7.04 10.54
C SER A 26 17.01 -7.80 9.71
N GLY A 27 15.81 -7.24 9.62
CA GLY A 27 14.70 -7.70 8.80
C GLY A 27 14.57 -6.82 7.56
N ILE A 28 14.14 -7.43 6.45
CA ILE A 28 13.82 -6.72 5.21
C ILE A 28 12.77 -5.65 5.54
N GLN A 29 13.11 -4.37 5.35
CA GLN A 29 12.14 -3.28 5.44
C GLN A 29 11.38 -3.19 4.12
N ILE A 30 10.06 -3.34 4.21
CA ILE A 30 9.17 -3.10 3.07
C ILE A 30 8.98 -1.60 2.99
N VAL A 31 9.42 -1.03 1.87
CA VAL A 31 9.27 0.38 1.56
C VAL A 31 8.48 0.54 0.27
N THR A 32 7.79 1.65 0.13
CA THR A 32 7.21 2.03 -1.15
C THR A 32 8.34 2.27 -2.17
N PRO A 33 8.07 2.22 -3.48
CA PRO A 33 9.07 2.60 -4.49
C PRO A 33 9.63 4.03 -4.35
N GLU A 34 8.98 4.95 -3.61
CA GLU A 34 9.53 6.25 -3.22
C GLU A 34 10.55 6.17 -2.06
N GLY A 35 10.61 5.03 -1.36
CA GLY A 35 11.48 4.78 -0.22
C GLY A 35 10.81 4.99 1.14
N ASP A 36 9.51 5.31 1.19
CA ASP A 36 8.78 5.49 2.45
C ASP A 36 8.48 4.14 3.11
N ALA A 37 8.36 4.12 4.44
CA ALA A 37 7.89 2.94 5.15
C ALA A 37 6.48 2.55 4.65
N PHE A 38 6.30 1.27 4.32
CA PHE A 38 5.00 0.76 3.90
C PHE A 38 4.08 0.61 5.12
N VAL A 39 3.07 1.48 5.22
CA VAL A 39 2.10 1.53 6.33
C VAL A 39 0.74 1.88 5.72
N PHE A 40 -0.32 1.17 6.14
CA PHE A 40 -1.67 1.53 5.72
C PHE A 40 -2.11 2.76 6.49
N THR A 41 -2.56 3.77 5.77
CA THR A 41 -3.01 5.02 6.36
C THR A 41 -4.33 5.41 5.73
N SER A 42 -5.27 5.83 6.57
CA SER A 42 -6.57 6.28 6.11
C SER A 42 -6.88 7.68 6.66
N ALA A 43 -7.60 8.48 5.88
CA ALA A 43 -8.20 9.73 6.33
C ALA A 43 -9.69 9.71 6.00
N ARG A 44 -10.52 10.12 6.96
CA ARG A 44 -11.97 10.21 6.79
C ARG A 44 -12.41 11.65 6.88
N TYR A 45 -13.05 12.12 5.82
CA TYR A 45 -13.71 13.42 5.74
C TYR A 45 -15.23 13.24 5.79
N GLN A 46 -15.91 14.20 6.40
CA GLN A 46 -17.36 14.36 6.33
C GLN A 46 -17.70 15.47 5.33
N HIS A 47 -18.79 15.30 4.59
CA HIS A 47 -19.33 16.30 3.67
C HIS A 47 -20.85 16.22 3.55
N ASP A 48 -21.44 17.25 2.96
CA ASP A 48 -22.86 17.33 2.56
C ASP A 48 -23.02 17.70 1.07
N ALA A 49 -21.91 17.78 0.33
CA ALA A 49 -21.84 18.25 -1.05
C ALA A 49 -21.41 17.15 -2.02
N LEU A 50 -22.14 16.01 -2.04
CA LEU A 50 -21.77 14.84 -2.86
C LEU A 50 -21.58 15.20 -4.34
N GLU A 51 -22.57 15.81 -4.97
CA GLU A 51 -22.55 16.11 -6.41
C GLU A 51 -21.38 17.01 -6.79
N ASP A 52 -21.12 18.07 -6.00
CA ASP A 52 -19.98 18.96 -6.18
C ASP A 52 -18.65 18.22 -6.08
N ILE A 53 -18.51 17.32 -5.10
CA ILE A 53 -17.28 16.54 -4.90
C ILE A 53 -17.03 15.62 -6.09
N LEU A 54 -18.05 14.86 -6.51
CA LEU A 54 -17.94 13.97 -7.66
C LEU A 54 -17.55 14.74 -8.92
N GLN A 55 -18.20 15.89 -9.16
CA GLN A 55 -17.90 16.73 -10.31
C GLN A 55 -16.44 17.25 -10.28
N ILE A 56 -15.96 17.72 -9.13
CA ILE A 56 -14.58 18.24 -9.01
C ILE A 56 -13.57 17.12 -9.21
N LEU A 57 -13.79 15.95 -8.62
CA LEU A 57 -12.88 14.80 -8.76
C LEU A 57 -12.83 14.32 -10.23
N GLN A 58 -13.98 14.19 -10.89
CA GLN A 58 -14.05 13.79 -12.30
C GLN A 58 -13.40 14.79 -13.27
N GLN A 59 -13.36 16.08 -12.92
CA GLN A 59 -12.75 17.13 -13.75
C GLN A 59 -11.25 17.33 -13.47
N THR A 60 -10.69 16.64 -12.48
CA THR A 60 -9.31 16.80 -12.07
C THR A 60 -8.47 15.66 -12.65
N ASP A 61 -7.50 16.00 -13.50
CA ASP A 61 -6.64 15.02 -14.20
C ASP A 61 -5.84 14.08 -13.27
N GLU A 62 -5.70 14.41 -11.98
CA GLU A 62 -5.02 13.57 -11.00
C GLU A 62 -5.87 12.40 -10.49
N PHE A 63 -7.19 12.43 -10.71
CA PHE A 63 -8.13 11.41 -10.26
C PHE A 63 -8.82 10.76 -11.46
N GLN A 64 -9.02 9.45 -11.37
CA GLN A 64 -9.85 8.69 -12.31
C GLN A 64 -10.87 7.89 -11.51
N ALA A 65 -12.10 7.79 -12.01
CA ALA A 65 -13.05 6.83 -11.49
C ALA A 65 -12.55 5.40 -11.80
N ASP A 66 -12.76 4.48 -10.87
CA ASP A 66 -12.41 3.07 -11.08
C ASP A 66 -13.30 2.43 -12.16
N ASP A 67 -14.57 2.86 -12.24
CA ASP A 67 -15.49 2.53 -13.33
C ASP A 67 -15.39 3.50 -14.51
N GLU A 68 -15.25 2.96 -15.73
CA GLU A 68 -15.19 3.75 -16.97
C GLU A 68 -16.47 4.57 -17.22
N ASP A 69 -17.61 4.09 -16.72
CA ASP A 69 -18.91 4.76 -16.83
C ASP A 69 -19.19 5.73 -15.65
N GLY A 70 -18.37 5.71 -14.59
CA GLY A 70 -18.52 6.57 -13.41
C GLY A 70 -19.77 6.29 -12.58
N GLU A 71 -20.32 5.09 -12.70
CA GLU A 71 -21.48 4.63 -11.93
C GLU A 71 -21.08 4.32 -10.48
N PRO A 72 -22.02 4.44 -9.52
CA PRO A 72 -21.76 4.02 -8.15
C PRO A 72 -21.77 2.50 -8.02
N GLU A 73 -21.01 2.00 -7.06
CA GLU A 73 -21.09 0.64 -6.55
C GLU A 73 -22.52 0.31 -6.04
N PRO A 74 -22.86 -0.98 -5.87
CA PRO A 74 -24.18 -1.40 -5.37
C PRO A 74 -24.57 -0.80 -4.01
N ASP A 75 -23.59 -0.40 -3.20
CA ASP A 75 -23.77 0.26 -1.90
C ASP A 75 -23.95 1.79 -1.99
N GLY A 76 -23.88 2.35 -3.19
CA GLY A 76 -23.98 3.79 -3.46
C GLY A 76 -22.68 4.55 -3.27
N SER A 77 -21.53 3.88 -3.15
CA SER A 77 -20.21 4.51 -3.09
C SER A 77 -19.60 4.71 -4.47
N PHE A 78 -18.77 5.75 -4.61
CA PHE A 78 -18.00 6.04 -5.80
C PHE A 78 -16.51 5.88 -5.50
N HIS A 79 -15.80 5.17 -6.37
CA HIS A 79 -14.40 4.84 -6.17
C HIS A 79 -13.54 5.61 -7.17
N PHE A 80 -12.49 6.26 -6.66
CA PHE A 80 -11.52 6.97 -7.47
C PHE A 80 -10.09 6.57 -7.10
N ALA A 81 -9.24 6.45 -8.10
CA ALA A 81 -7.80 6.30 -7.92
C ALA A 81 -7.09 7.63 -8.21
N ARG A 82 -6.17 8.03 -7.32
CA ARG A 82 -5.21 9.10 -7.60
C ARG A 82 -3.95 8.53 -8.22
N PHE A 83 -3.54 9.04 -9.37
CA PHE A 83 -2.37 8.56 -10.09
C PHE A 83 -1.15 9.46 -9.92
N GLU A 84 0.04 8.87 -10.10
CA GLU A 84 1.29 9.62 -10.13
C GLU A 84 1.40 10.45 -11.41
N THR A 85 1.33 11.78 -11.27
CA THR A 85 1.36 12.74 -12.38
C THR A 85 2.73 13.40 -12.63
N ARG A 86 3.78 13.02 -11.88
CA ARG A 86 5.12 13.60 -12.05
C ARG A 86 5.68 13.36 -13.46
N SER A 87 6.23 14.40 -14.09
CA SER A 87 7.01 14.26 -15.33
C SER A 87 8.21 13.34 -15.07
N GLY A 88 8.24 12.17 -15.72
CA GLY A 88 9.22 11.11 -15.49
C GLY A 88 8.72 9.93 -14.65
N ALA A 89 7.49 9.98 -14.13
CA ALA A 89 6.82 8.82 -13.57
C ALA A 89 6.73 7.73 -14.63
N ARG A 90 7.33 6.57 -14.36
CA ARG A 90 7.26 5.42 -15.27
C ARG A 90 5.83 4.90 -15.23
N SER A 91 5.11 5.03 -16.34
CA SER A 91 3.87 4.27 -16.53
C SER A 91 4.23 2.79 -16.39
N THR A 92 3.58 2.11 -15.44
CA THR A 92 3.78 0.68 -15.26
C THR A 92 3.08 -0.05 -16.41
N ILE A 93 3.38 -1.33 -16.59
CA ILE A 93 2.71 -2.15 -17.61
C ILE A 93 1.21 -2.33 -17.34
N ILE A 94 0.79 -2.05 -16.10
CA ILE A 94 -0.59 -2.11 -15.63
C ILE A 94 -1.24 -0.70 -15.60
N GLY A 95 -0.58 0.30 -16.19
CA GLY A 95 -1.05 1.69 -16.20
C GLY A 95 -0.25 2.62 -15.27
N GLN A 96 -0.77 3.83 -15.06
CA GLN A 96 -0.16 4.79 -14.15
C GLN A 96 -0.15 4.24 -12.72
N ARG A 97 0.83 4.67 -11.92
CA ARG A 97 0.95 4.19 -10.55
C ARG A 97 -0.08 4.85 -9.65
N VAL A 98 -0.86 4.05 -8.93
CA VAL A 98 -1.82 4.55 -7.94
C VAL A 98 -1.10 4.98 -6.65
N LEU A 99 -1.43 6.20 -6.21
CA LEU A 99 -0.89 6.83 -5.00
C LEU A 99 -1.89 6.74 -3.83
N ALA A 100 -3.18 6.84 -4.12
CA ALA A 100 -4.27 6.78 -3.14
C ALA A 100 -5.55 6.23 -3.78
N HIS A 101 -6.38 5.58 -2.97
CA HIS A 101 -7.77 5.25 -3.31
C HIS A 101 -8.71 6.14 -2.51
N LEU A 102 -9.77 6.59 -3.16
CA LEU A 102 -10.79 7.45 -2.57
C LEU A 102 -12.14 6.77 -2.69
N ILE A 103 -12.87 6.71 -1.58
CA ILE A 103 -14.23 6.18 -1.52
C ILE A 103 -15.14 7.31 -1.10
N VAL A 104 -16.03 7.73 -1.98
CA VAL A 104 -17.00 8.81 -1.75
C VAL A 104 -18.38 8.19 -1.57
N THR A 105 -18.98 8.37 -0.41
CA THR A 105 -20.37 8.00 -0.12
C THR A 105 -21.22 9.27 -0.06
N ALA A 106 -22.52 9.13 0.20
CA ALA A 106 -23.41 10.28 0.36
C ALA A 106 -22.97 11.31 1.42
N THR A 107 -22.16 10.91 2.42
CA THR A 107 -21.81 11.78 3.56
C THR A 107 -20.33 11.77 3.94
N THR A 108 -19.54 10.88 3.34
CA THR A 108 -18.14 10.69 3.72
C THR A 108 -17.25 10.53 2.50
N LEU A 109 -16.07 11.11 2.58
CA LEU A 109 -14.96 10.83 1.67
C LEU A 109 -13.85 10.17 2.48
N LYS A 110 -13.51 8.93 2.13
CA LYS A 110 -12.38 8.20 2.72
C LYS A 110 -11.21 8.20 1.74
N VAL A 111 -10.00 8.38 2.25
CA VAL A 111 -8.75 8.26 1.50
C VAL A 111 -7.94 7.12 2.11
N ASP A 112 -7.52 6.15 1.31
CA ASP A 112 -6.65 5.05 1.73
C ASP A 112 -5.33 5.09 0.96
N THR A 113 -4.21 5.03 1.69
CA THR A 113 -2.86 5.03 1.10
C THR A 113 -1.90 4.07 1.80
N MET A 114 -0.78 3.78 1.15
CA MET A 114 0.26 2.86 1.62
C MET A 114 1.52 3.56 2.16
N SER A 115 1.46 4.88 2.39
CA SER A 115 2.45 5.60 3.19
C SER A 115 1.88 6.89 3.75
N ARG A 116 2.37 7.30 4.91
CA ARG A 116 1.98 8.58 5.52
C ARG A 116 2.20 9.78 4.61
N GLN A 117 3.31 9.79 3.88
CA GLN A 117 3.61 10.88 2.94
C GLN A 117 2.57 10.97 1.84
N ARG A 118 2.10 9.83 1.30
CA ARG A 118 1.03 9.80 0.29
C ARG A 118 -0.29 10.30 0.86
N LEU A 119 -0.61 9.95 2.10
CA LEU A 119 -1.80 10.46 2.78
C LEU A 119 -1.73 11.99 2.92
N ASP A 120 -0.63 12.50 3.46
CA ASP A 120 -0.43 13.94 3.67
C ASP A 120 -0.55 14.71 2.34
N ASP A 121 0.11 14.21 1.27
CA ASP A 121 0.06 14.79 -0.07
C ASP A 121 -1.35 14.73 -0.69
N CYS A 122 -2.13 13.69 -0.37
CA CYS A 122 -3.50 13.54 -0.88
C CYS A 122 -4.51 14.41 -0.11
N CYS A 123 -4.40 14.44 1.21
CA CYS A 123 -5.19 15.32 2.07
C CYS A 123 -4.97 16.79 1.68
N GLN A 124 -3.72 17.21 1.50
CA GLN A 124 -3.41 18.58 1.11
C GLN A 124 -4.03 18.93 -0.26
N LEU A 125 -3.97 18.02 -1.24
CA LEU A 125 -4.60 18.24 -2.53
C LEU A 125 -6.13 18.36 -2.41
N LEU A 126 -6.76 17.44 -1.70
CA LEU A 126 -8.22 17.43 -1.52
C LEU A 126 -8.71 18.68 -0.80
N GLU A 127 -7.99 19.13 0.23
CA GLU A 127 -8.31 20.36 0.96
C GLU A 127 -8.17 21.61 0.08
N GLN A 128 -7.21 21.62 -0.86
CA GLN A 128 -7.07 22.70 -1.84
C GLN A 128 -8.19 22.69 -2.89
N LEU A 129 -8.62 21.52 -3.36
CA LEU A 129 -9.63 21.37 -4.40
C LEU A 129 -11.06 21.57 -3.87
N LEU A 130 -11.37 20.93 -2.74
CA LEU A 130 -12.73 20.83 -2.21
C LEU A 130 -13.00 21.92 -1.16
N GLY A 131 -11.97 22.41 -0.47
CA GLY A 131 -12.06 23.49 0.51
C GLY A 131 -13.07 23.17 1.61
N ASP A 132 -13.97 24.11 1.88
CA ASP A 132 -14.97 24.02 2.96
C ASP A 132 -16.02 22.91 2.76
N ARG A 133 -16.04 22.23 1.61
CA ARG A 133 -16.98 21.12 1.31
C ARG A 133 -16.65 19.85 2.07
N ILE A 134 -15.42 19.70 2.53
CA ILE A 134 -14.96 18.54 3.28
C ILE A 134 -14.48 18.97 4.66
N ARG A 135 -14.68 18.11 5.66
CA ARG A 135 -14.16 18.31 7.01
C ARG A 135 -13.46 17.04 7.46
N LEU A 136 -12.17 17.14 7.75
CA LEU A 136 -11.43 16.01 8.30
C LEU A 136 -12.01 15.63 9.68
N VAL A 137 -12.34 14.36 9.84
CA VAL A 137 -12.88 13.79 11.08
C VAL A 137 -11.83 12.93 11.77
N GLU A 138 -11.09 12.13 10.99
CA GLU A 138 -10.24 11.08 11.52
C GLU A 138 -9.07 10.78 10.59
N ILE A 139 -7.94 10.42 11.19
CA ILE A 139 -6.77 9.85 10.51
C ILE A 139 -6.37 8.59 11.29
N GLU A 140 -6.25 7.48 10.58
CA GLU A 140 -5.79 6.20 11.13
C GLU A 140 -4.47 5.80 10.45
N GLU A 141 -3.60 5.15 11.23
CA GLU A 141 -2.34 4.58 10.76
C GLU A 141 -2.25 3.16 11.32
N GLU A 142 -2.33 2.17 10.43
CA GLU A 142 -2.29 0.75 10.77
C GLU A 142 -1.00 0.13 10.25
N GLY A 143 -0.28 -0.53 11.17
CA GLY A 143 0.92 -1.28 10.83
C GLY A 143 0.59 -2.50 9.97
N LEU A 144 1.59 -2.96 9.21
CA LEU A 144 1.48 -4.17 8.39
C LEU A 144 0.96 -5.41 9.15
N ASP A 145 1.15 -5.49 10.48
CA ASP A 145 0.73 -6.63 11.29
C ASP A 145 -0.78 -6.64 11.62
N ASP A 146 -1.45 -5.48 11.61
CA ASP A 146 -2.86 -5.36 12.01
C ASP A 146 -3.81 -5.68 10.83
N VAL A 147 -3.48 -5.25 9.60
CA VAL A 147 -4.34 -5.42 8.41
C VAL A 147 -4.46 -6.88 7.93
N PHE A 148 -3.43 -7.71 8.11
CA PHE A 148 -3.53 -9.15 7.80
C PHE A 148 -4.38 -9.93 8.82
N SER A 149 -4.73 -9.32 9.95
CA SER A 149 -5.57 -9.94 10.99
C SER A 149 -7.05 -9.57 10.88
N GLU A 150 -7.40 -8.47 10.20
CA GLU A 150 -8.76 -7.89 10.17
C GLU A 150 -9.43 -7.85 8.79
N SER A 151 -8.98 -8.68 7.83
CA SER A 151 -9.74 -8.88 6.60
C SER A 151 -11.05 -9.64 6.88
N GLU A 152 -12.10 -8.93 7.30
CA GLU A 152 -13.47 -9.43 7.26
C GLU A 152 -13.92 -9.58 5.79
N PRO A 153 -14.50 -10.73 5.40
CA PRO A 153 -15.00 -10.95 4.04
C PRO A 153 -16.35 -10.23 3.87
N GLY A 154 -16.28 -8.98 3.43
CA GLY A 154 -17.43 -8.06 3.40
C GLY A 154 -17.73 -7.42 2.05
N SER A 155 -17.38 -8.04 0.93
CA SER A 155 -17.96 -7.75 -0.38
C SER A 155 -18.05 -9.06 -1.15
N GLU A 156 -19.23 -9.43 -1.64
CA GLU A 156 -19.32 -10.49 -2.64
C GLU A 156 -18.48 -10.01 -3.84
N PRO A 157 -17.44 -10.76 -4.26
CA PRO A 157 -16.66 -10.35 -5.41
C PRO A 157 -17.62 -10.36 -6.61
N GLU A 158 -17.71 -9.23 -7.32
CA GLU A 158 -18.16 -9.25 -8.71
C GLU A 158 -17.45 -10.41 -9.41
N GLU A 159 -18.18 -11.15 -10.25
CA GLU A 159 -17.59 -12.26 -11.01
C GLU A 159 -16.30 -11.76 -11.64
N PRO A 160 -15.12 -12.23 -11.19
CA PRO A 160 -13.89 -11.63 -11.61
C PRO A 160 -13.83 -11.79 -13.13
N PHE A 161 -13.68 -10.68 -13.85
CA PHE A 161 -13.36 -10.75 -15.26
C PHE A 161 -12.06 -11.55 -15.37
N ILE A 162 -12.16 -12.80 -15.80
CA ILE A 162 -11.00 -13.65 -16.07
C ILE A 162 -10.64 -13.40 -17.53
N PRO A 163 -9.64 -12.54 -17.82
CA PRO A 163 -9.22 -12.33 -19.19
C PRO A 163 -8.83 -13.67 -19.84
N PRO A 164 -8.95 -13.79 -21.17
CA PRO A 164 -8.51 -14.96 -21.91
C PRO A 164 -7.08 -15.37 -21.51
N PRO A 165 -6.78 -16.68 -21.44
CA PRO A 165 -5.47 -17.17 -20.99
C PRO A 165 -4.31 -16.62 -21.85
N GLU A 166 -4.56 -16.31 -23.13
CA GLU A 166 -3.59 -15.69 -24.03
C GLU A 166 -3.25 -14.25 -23.60
N MET A 167 -4.26 -13.48 -23.18
CA MET A 167 -4.07 -12.11 -22.67
C MET A 167 -3.34 -12.12 -21.32
N ILE A 168 -3.66 -13.08 -20.45
CA ILE A 168 -2.95 -13.29 -19.17
C ILE A 168 -1.47 -13.57 -19.43
N ALA A 169 -1.16 -14.46 -20.37
CA ALA A 169 0.22 -14.84 -20.69
C ALA A 169 1.01 -13.67 -21.29
N GLU A 170 0.39 -12.88 -22.18
CA GLU A 170 1.02 -11.70 -22.77
C GLU A 170 1.27 -10.60 -21.72
N LEU A 171 0.29 -10.34 -20.87
CA LEU A 171 0.42 -9.38 -19.76
C LEU A 171 1.52 -9.83 -18.79
N GLU A 172 1.56 -11.12 -18.46
CA GLU A 172 2.58 -11.68 -17.56
C GLU A 172 3.97 -11.51 -18.14
N GLU A 173 4.15 -11.88 -19.41
CA GLU A 173 5.45 -11.75 -20.06
C GLU A 173 5.91 -10.29 -20.12
N LYS A 174 5.01 -9.37 -20.48
CA LYS A 174 5.27 -7.93 -20.46
C LYS A 174 5.70 -7.49 -19.06
N MET A 175 4.92 -7.79 -18.03
CA MET A 175 5.20 -7.42 -16.64
C MET A 175 6.55 -7.94 -16.16
N LEU A 176 6.86 -9.21 -16.40
CA LEU A 176 8.13 -9.81 -15.99
C LEU A 176 9.34 -9.19 -16.71
N ARG A 177 9.20 -8.84 -18.00
CA ARG A 177 10.25 -8.14 -18.75
C ARG A 177 10.51 -6.74 -18.21
N HIS A 178 9.48 -6.02 -17.81
CA HIS A 178 9.68 -4.71 -17.19
C HIS A 178 10.27 -4.82 -15.80
N TRP A 179 9.80 -5.79 -14.99
CA TRP A 179 10.31 -6.01 -13.65
C TRP A 179 11.83 -6.25 -13.62
N ILE A 180 12.38 -6.99 -14.58
CA ILE A 180 13.84 -7.22 -14.66
C ILE A 180 14.65 -5.98 -15.06
N ASP A 181 13.98 -4.96 -15.61
CA ASP A 181 14.55 -3.68 -16.05
C ASP A 181 14.19 -2.52 -15.10
N ASP A 182 13.45 -2.79 -14.02
CA ASP A 182 13.07 -1.80 -13.03
C ASP A 182 13.99 -1.81 -11.81
N SER A 183 14.22 -0.64 -11.23
CA SER A 183 15.16 -0.46 -10.13
C SER A 183 14.56 -0.99 -8.83
N ILE A 184 15.26 -1.91 -8.17
CA ILE A 184 14.74 -2.57 -6.96
C ILE A 184 15.53 -2.09 -5.73
N PRO A 185 14.88 -1.46 -4.73
CA PRO A 185 15.54 -1.02 -3.51
C PRO A 185 16.28 -2.14 -2.76
N ALA A 186 15.71 -3.35 -2.71
CA ALA A 186 16.34 -4.52 -2.10
C ALA A 186 17.65 -4.96 -2.79
N LEU A 187 17.86 -4.53 -4.05
CA LEU A 187 19.10 -4.73 -4.81
C LEU A 187 20.00 -3.48 -4.77
N GLY A 188 19.79 -2.57 -3.80
CA GLY A 188 20.52 -1.32 -3.69
C GLY A 188 20.14 -0.30 -4.76
N GLY A 189 18.92 -0.36 -5.28
CA GLY A 189 18.43 0.50 -6.35
C GLY A 189 18.89 0.08 -7.75
N MET A 190 19.56 -1.07 -7.88
CA MET A 190 19.91 -1.64 -9.19
C MET A 190 18.74 -2.45 -9.77
N THR A 191 18.74 -2.62 -11.09
CA THR A 191 17.81 -3.56 -11.75
C THR A 191 18.26 -5.01 -11.54
N PRO A 192 17.34 -6.00 -11.59
CA PRO A 192 17.72 -7.41 -11.66
C PRO A 192 18.71 -7.70 -12.78
N ARG A 193 18.50 -7.13 -13.97
CA ARG A 193 19.41 -7.30 -15.13
C ARG A 193 20.83 -6.78 -14.87
N GLU A 194 20.97 -5.69 -14.14
CA GLU A 194 22.29 -5.17 -13.76
C GLU A 194 22.92 -5.99 -12.64
N SER A 195 22.13 -6.37 -11.64
CA SER A 195 22.58 -7.10 -10.46
C SER A 195 23.19 -8.46 -10.82
N VAL A 196 22.59 -9.18 -11.79
CA VAL A 196 23.09 -10.50 -12.23
C VAL A 196 24.44 -10.47 -12.95
N LYS A 197 25.01 -9.29 -13.24
CA LYS A 197 26.35 -9.16 -13.82
C LYS A 197 27.46 -9.52 -12.82
N THR A 198 27.17 -9.53 -11.51
CA THR A 198 28.14 -9.88 -10.47
C THR A 198 27.73 -11.16 -9.72
N PRO A 199 28.67 -11.98 -9.22
CA PRO A 199 28.34 -13.17 -8.43
C PRO A 199 27.51 -12.85 -7.17
N GLN A 200 27.80 -11.72 -6.53
CA GLN A 200 27.06 -11.25 -5.35
C GLN A 200 25.63 -10.84 -5.72
N GLY A 201 25.46 -10.03 -6.77
CA GLY A 201 24.14 -9.59 -7.20
C GLY A 201 23.28 -10.73 -7.75
N ARG A 202 23.87 -11.76 -8.37
CA ARG A 202 23.15 -13.01 -8.71
C ARG A 202 22.53 -13.67 -7.48
N LYS A 203 23.29 -13.77 -6.39
CA LYS A 203 22.80 -14.34 -5.13
C LYS A 203 21.66 -13.50 -4.55
N GLN A 204 21.80 -12.17 -4.54
CA GLN A 204 20.75 -11.26 -4.05
C GLN A 204 19.46 -11.36 -4.88
N VAL A 205 19.57 -11.46 -6.21
CA VAL A 205 18.40 -11.65 -7.09
C VAL A 205 17.74 -13.01 -6.83
N LEU A 206 18.50 -14.07 -6.62
CA LEU A 206 17.93 -15.40 -6.29
C LEU A 206 17.21 -15.40 -4.94
N GLU A 207 17.81 -14.80 -3.91
CA GLU A 207 17.19 -14.65 -2.59
C GLU A 207 15.89 -13.82 -2.67
N LEU A 208 15.88 -12.76 -3.47
CA LEU A 208 14.70 -11.95 -3.73
C LEU A 208 13.59 -12.76 -4.43
N LEU A 209 13.93 -13.54 -5.45
CA LEU A 209 12.96 -14.38 -6.16
C LEU A 209 12.38 -15.46 -5.24
N ASP A 210 13.21 -16.10 -4.41
CA ASP A 210 12.74 -17.12 -3.47
C ASP A 210 11.84 -16.52 -2.38
N TYR A 211 12.13 -15.29 -1.94
CA TYR A 211 11.26 -14.52 -1.04
C TYR A 211 9.89 -14.23 -1.67
N ILE A 212 9.85 -13.73 -2.92
CA ILE A 212 8.62 -13.42 -3.65
C ILE A 212 7.77 -14.68 -3.84
N VAL A 213 8.38 -15.78 -4.30
CA VAL A 213 7.70 -17.07 -4.50
C VAL A 213 7.22 -17.66 -3.17
N GLY A 214 7.98 -17.49 -2.10
CA GLY A 214 7.57 -17.87 -0.75
C GLY A 214 6.30 -17.15 -0.32
N ARG A 215 6.22 -15.83 -0.56
CA ARG A 215 5.06 -15.01 -0.20
C ARG A 215 3.83 -15.34 -1.03
N GLN A 216 3.98 -15.59 -2.33
CA GLN A 216 2.89 -16.03 -3.23
C GLN A 216 2.23 -17.35 -2.78
N LYS A 217 2.94 -18.22 -2.07
CA LYS A 217 2.37 -19.49 -1.57
C LYS A 217 1.49 -19.32 -0.33
N VAL A 218 1.68 -18.23 0.42
CA VAL A 218 0.98 -17.98 1.69
C VAL A 218 -0.28 -17.16 1.46
N THR A 219 -0.31 -16.33 0.41
CA THR A 219 -1.51 -15.57 0.03
C THR A 219 -2.59 -16.52 -0.52
N PRO A 220 -3.84 -16.46 -0.03
CA PRO A 220 -4.94 -17.21 -0.63
C PRO A 220 -5.08 -16.80 -2.10
N LYS A 221 -5.22 -17.79 -2.99
CA LYS A 221 -5.47 -17.55 -4.42
C LYS A 221 -6.92 -17.13 -4.60
N THR A 222 -7.21 -15.86 -4.37
CA THR A 222 -8.49 -15.26 -4.71
C THR A 222 -8.64 -15.26 -6.24
N PRO A 223 -9.80 -15.68 -6.79
CA PRO A 223 -10.09 -15.52 -8.21
C PRO A 223 -9.88 -14.05 -8.64
N GLY A 224 -9.20 -13.81 -9.76
CA GLY A 224 -8.84 -12.46 -10.22
C GLY A 224 -7.45 -11.95 -9.78
N MET A 225 -6.79 -12.59 -8.80
CA MET A 225 -5.47 -12.17 -8.34
C MET A 225 -4.36 -12.61 -9.31
N PHE A 226 -3.63 -11.65 -9.89
CA PHE A 226 -2.53 -11.91 -10.82
C PHE A 226 -1.26 -12.37 -10.09
N ALA A 227 -0.84 -13.62 -10.31
CA ALA A 227 0.34 -14.21 -9.67
C ALA A 227 1.37 -14.66 -10.74
N PRO A 228 2.32 -13.80 -11.13
CA PRO A 228 3.29 -14.12 -12.17
C PRO A 228 4.17 -15.32 -11.83
N ASP A 229 4.49 -16.16 -12.82
CA ASP A 229 5.50 -17.20 -12.68
C ASP A 229 6.93 -16.64 -12.75
N TYR A 230 7.47 -16.29 -11.59
CA TYR A 230 8.84 -15.80 -11.43
C TYR A 230 9.92 -16.83 -11.82
N ARG A 231 9.59 -18.09 -12.16
CA ARG A 231 10.55 -19.00 -12.80
C ARG A 231 10.93 -18.50 -14.20
N LYS A 232 10.03 -17.81 -14.90
CA LYS A 232 10.32 -17.17 -16.20
C LYS A 232 11.40 -16.09 -16.06
N VAL A 233 11.47 -15.42 -14.91
CA VAL A 233 12.53 -14.43 -14.62
C VAL A 233 13.91 -15.09 -14.53
N LYS A 234 14.01 -16.27 -13.90
CA LYS A 234 15.29 -17.02 -13.83
C LYS A 234 15.81 -17.32 -15.25
N LYS A 235 14.92 -17.71 -16.17
CA LYS A 235 15.22 -17.88 -17.61
C LYS A 235 15.67 -16.59 -18.28
N MET A 236 14.89 -15.51 -18.13
CA MET A 236 15.20 -14.21 -18.75
C MET A 236 16.55 -13.62 -18.30
N LEU A 237 16.98 -13.94 -17.08
CA LEU A 237 18.23 -13.46 -16.48
C LEU A 237 19.41 -14.45 -16.61
N GLY A 238 19.19 -15.64 -17.19
CA GLY A 238 20.23 -16.67 -17.32
C GLY A 238 20.72 -17.21 -15.97
N LEU A 239 19.81 -17.39 -15.01
CA LEU A 239 20.07 -17.87 -13.65
C LEU A 239 19.68 -19.34 -13.45
N GLU A 240 19.52 -20.11 -14.53
CA GLU A 240 19.24 -21.55 -14.48
C GLU A 240 20.48 -22.40 -14.16
#